data_AF-A0AAX1ZWC9-F1
#
_entry.id   AF-A0AAX1ZWC9-F1
#
_cell.length_a   1.000
_cell.length_b   1.000
_cell.length_c   1.000
_cell.angle_alpha   90.00
_cell.angle_beta   90.00
_cell.angle_gamma   90.00
#
_symmetry.space_group_name_H-M   'P 1'
#
loop_
_entity.id
_entity.type
_entity.pdbx_description
1 polymer ?
#
loop_
_entity_poly.entity_id
_entity_poly.type
_entity_poly.pdbx_seq_one_letter_code
_entity_poly.pdbx_strand_id
1 'polypeptide(L)'
;RTFRRTYLWNAERLVALCGDLIRYCNNFGSWFILDGKKWVQDRINDIQNDAARTVRNIYKEAMEEEDTDRRKALNEHAVKSEYRGKIEAMISLARSMVPIVPEKFDQDKMIFNCKNGIMDLKTGQLLTHDRLNQQTPGNQIYLLSFSFEL
;
A
#
# COMPACT_ATOMS: atom_id res chain seq x y z
N ARG A 1 -11.61 14.49 -17.03
CA ARG A 1 -11.30 13.12 -16.52
C ARG A 1 -12.47 12.21 -16.90
N THR A 2 -12.25 11.04 -17.50
CA THR A 2 -13.35 10.14 -17.90
C THR A 2 -13.88 9.40 -16.68
N PHE A 3 -15.13 9.66 -16.28
CA PHE A 3 -15.79 9.02 -15.15
C PHE A 3 -16.32 7.63 -15.56
N ARG A 4 -15.84 6.57 -14.90
CA ARG A 4 -16.29 5.18 -15.13
C ARG A 4 -16.75 4.55 -13.82
N ARG A 5 -18.00 4.11 -13.75
CA ARG A 5 -18.62 3.56 -12.53
C ARG A 5 -18.36 2.06 -12.37
N THR A 6 -17.09 1.65 -12.29
CA THR A 6 -16.70 0.23 -12.22
C THR A 6 -15.73 -0.05 -11.07
N TYR A 7 -15.63 -1.32 -10.67
CA TYR A 7 -14.69 -1.74 -9.62
C TYR A 7 -13.23 -1.63 -10.07
N LEU A 8 -12.97 -1.82 -11.37
CA LEU A 8 -11.66 -1.60 -11.95
C LEU A 8 -11.24 -0.14 -11.81
N TRP A 9 -12.15 0.79 -12.11
CA TRP A 9 -11.87 2.21 -11.96
C TRP A 9 -11.67 2.62 -10.49
N ASN A 10 -12.41 2.00 -9.56
CA ASN A 10 -12.14 2.19 -8.14
C ASN A 10 -10.75 1.65 -7.74
N ALA A 11 -10.30 0.53 -8.32
CA ALA A 11 -8.95 0.00 -8.07
C ALA A 11 -7.87 0.94 -8.61
N GLU A 12 -8.06 1.49 -9.81
CA GLU A 12 -7.18 2.52 -10.38
C GLU A 12 -7.11 3.75 -9.46
N ARG A 13 -8.20 4.14 -8.79
CA ARG A 13 -8.21 5.25 -7.83
C ARG A 13 -7.47 4.93 -6.54
N LEU A 14 -7.60 3.70 -6.03
CA LEU A 14 -6.83 3.25 -4.88
C LEU A 14 -5.33 3.31 -5.19
N VAL A 15 -4.93 2.83 -6.37
CA VAL A 15 -3.53 2.89 -6.82
C VAL A 15 -3.08 4.33 -7.09
N ALA A 16 -3.94 5.19 -7.62
CA ALA A 16 -3.60 6.60 -7.78
C ALA A 16 -3.39 7.31 -6.43
N LEU A 17 -4.09 6.89 -5.37
CA LEU A 17 -4.00 7.49 -4.03
C LEU A 17 -2.85 6.91 -3.21
N CYS A 18 -2.64 5.59 -3.26
CA CYS A 18 -1.75 4.86 -2.36
C CYS A 18 -0.67 4.06 -3.10
N GLY A 19 -0.59 4.14 -4.43
CA GLY A 19 0.20 3.23 -5.27
C GLY A 19 1.68 3.15 -4.94
N ASP A 20 2.28 4.20 -4.36
CA ASP A 20 3.67 4.17 -3.91
C ASP A 20 3.84 3.60 -2.49
N LEU A 21 2.74 3.46 -1.75
CA LEU A 21 2.70 3.05 -0.34
C LEU A 21 2.19 1.62 -0.13
N ILE A 22 1.66 0.97 -1.17
CA ILE A 22 1.11 -0.38 -1.10
C ILE A 22 1.75 -1.30 -2.12
N ARG A 23 2.00 -2.55 -1.74
CA ARG A 23 2.41 -3.63 -2.65
C ARG A 23 1.70 -4.92 -2.31
N TYR A 24 1.44 -5.76 -3.31
CA TYR A 24 0.93 -7.10 -3.11
C TYR A 24 1.95 -8.16 -3.52
N CYS A 25 2.28 -9.06 -2.60
CA CYS A 25 3.19 -10.17 -2.85
C CYS A 25 2.42 -11.47 -3.00
N ASN A 26 2.36 -12.02 -4.22
CA ASN A 26 1.67 -13.28 -4.50
C ASN A 26 2.30 -14.46 -3.74
N ASN A 27 3.64 -14.51 -3.64
CA ASN A 27 4.35 -15.58 -2.92
C ASN A 27 3.95 -15.67 -1.44
N PHE A 28 3.64 -14.52 -0.83
CA PHE A 28 3.19 -14.46 0.56
C PHE A 28 1.67 -14.33 0.72
N GLY A 29 0.92 -14.25 -0.38
CA GLY A 29 -0.52 -14.00 -0.38
C GLY A 29 -0.95 -12.75 0.39
N SER A 30 -0.04 -11.79 0.57
CA SER A 30 -0.20 -10.71 1.56
C SER A 30 0.05 -9.33 0.95
N TRP A 31 -0.67 -8.34 1.49
CA TRP A 31 -0.38 -6.94 1.28
C TRP A 31 0.79 -6.50 2.14
N PHE A 32 1.54 -5.54 1.63
CA PHE A 32 2.62 -4.85 2.32
C PHE A 32 2.40 -3.35 2.18
N ILE A 33 2.53 -2.63 3.29
CA ILE A 33 2.32 -1.19 3.37
C ILE A 33 3.63 -0.54 3.82
N LEU A 34 4.00 0.56 3.19
CA LEU A 34 5.18 1.32 3.55
C LEU A 34 4.92 2.10 4.85
N ASP A 35 5.63 1.78 5.94
CA ASP A 35 5.50 2.46 7.24
C ASP A 35 6.29 3.79 7.34
N GLY A 36 6.64 4.34 6.17
CA GLY A 36 7.54 5.48 6.02
C GLY A 36 9.02 5.09 5.86
N LYS A 37 9.42 3.85 6.21
CA LYS A 37 10.82 3.39 6.05
C LYS A 37 10.95 2.01 5.42
N LYS A 38 10.03 1.09 5.72
CA LYS A 38 10.09 -0.30 5.27
C LYS A 38 8.72 -0.82 4.88
N TRP A 39 8.73 -1.85 4.05
CA TRP A 39 7.54 -2.63 3.74
C TRP A 39 7.18 -3.50 4.93
N VAL A 40 6.00 -3.28 5.48
CA VAL A 40 5.46 -4.07 6.59
C VAL A 40 4.27 -4.85 6.08
N GLN A 41 4.24 -6.14 6.39
CA GLN A 41 3.09 -6.98 6.07
C GLN A 41 1.83 -6.43 6.73
N ASP A 42 0.78 -6.22 5.96
CA ASP A 42 -0.51 -5.80 6.48
C ASP A 42 -1.18 -6.96 7.23
N ARG A 43 -1.16 -6.88 8.56
CA ARG A 43 -1.75 -7.88 9.46
C ARG A 43 -3.04 -7.42 10.12
N ILE A 44 -3.39 -6.15 9.95
CA ILE A 44 -4.56 -5.52 10.58
C ILE A 44 -5.60 -5.06 9.55
N ASN A 45 -5.37 -5.35 8.27
CA ASN A 45 -6.21 -4.99 7.13
C ASN A 45 -6.25 -3.48 6.86
N ASP A 46 -5.13 -2.79 7.03
CA ASP A 46 -5.01 -1.36 6.68
C ASP A 46 -5.30 -1.08 5.21
N ILE A 47 -5.09 -2.05 4.31
CA ILE A 47 -5.52 -1.92 2.92
C ILE A 47 -7.04 -1.68 2.79
N GLN A 48 -7.85 -2.20 3.73
CA GLN A 48 -9.30 -1.92 3.77
C GLN A 48 -9.58 -0.48 4.19
N ASN A 49 -8.76 0.09 5.09
CA ASN A 49 -8.87 1.49 5.48
C ASN A 49 -8.55 2.43 4.30
N ASP A 50 -7.51 2.12 3.54
CA ASP A 50 -7.13 2.86 2.32
C ASP A 50 -8.20 2.76 1.23
N ALA A 51 -8.78 1.57 1.05
CA ALA A 51 -9.92 1.35 0.18
C ALA A 51 -11.14 2.19 0.61
N ALA A 52 -11.50 2.17 1.89
CA ALA A 52 -12.60 2.99 2.40
C ALA A 52 -12.34 4.49 2.21
N ARG A 53 -11.09 4.96 2.43
CA ARG A 53 -10.69 6.35 2.16
C ARG A 53 -10.84 6.71 0.68
N THR A 54 -10.47 5.80 -0.21
CA THR A 54 -10.65 5.97 -1.66
C THR A 54 -12.12 6.17 -2.02
N VAL A 55 -13.03 5.38 -1.45
CA VAL A 55 -14.47 5.54 -1.65
C VAL A 55 -15.02 6.84 -1.03
N ARG A 56 -14.50 7.27 0.13
CA ARG A 56 -14.90 8.55 0.72
C ARG A 56 -14.49 9.76 -0.11
N ASN A 57 -13.38 9.68 -0.84
CA ASN A 57 -12.96 10.76 -1.74
C ASN A 57 -13.94 10.95 -2.93
N ILE A 58 -14.76 9.95 -3.26
CA ILE A 58 -15.80 10.09 -4.29
C ILE A 58 -16.86 11.12 -3.89
N TYR A 59 -17.22 11.16 -2.59
CA TYR A 59 -18.15 12.18 -2.08
C TYR A 59 -17.56 13.59 -2.18
N LYS A 60 -16.25 13.74 -1.98
CA LYS A 60 -15.57 15.04 -2.16
C LYS A 60 -15.64 15.49 -3.62
N GLU A 61 -15.36 14.59 -4.56
CA GLU A 61 -15.53 14.87 -5.99
C GLU A 61 -16.98 15.22 -6.34
N ALA A 62 -17.96 14.56 -5.72
CA ALA A 62 -19.37 14.91 -5.90
C ALA A 62 -19.70 16.32 -5.39
N MET A 63 -19.14 16.72 -4.25
CA MET A 63 -19.34 18.06 -3.69
C MET A 63 -18.75 19.16 -4.58
N GLU A 64 -17.65 18.88 -5.27
CA GLU A 64 -16.94 19.81 -6.16
C GLU A 64 -17.49 19.82 -7.60
N GLU A 65 -18.29 18.83 -7.99
CA GLU A 65 -18.89 18.74 -9.33
C GLU A 65 -20.02 19.77 -9.49
N GLU A 66 -20.00 20.55 -10.57
CA GLU A 66 -20.96 21.62 -10.86
C GLU A 66 -22.23 21.06 -11.53
N ASP A 67 -22.06 20.09 -12.43
CA ASP A 67 -23.16 19.46 -13.15
C ASP A 67 -24.01 18.60 -12.21
N THR A 68 -25.31 18.90 -12.15
CA THR A 68 -26.24 18.26 -11.21
C THR A 68 -26.42 16.77 -11.46
N ASP A 69 -26.42 16.33 -12.71
CA ASP A 69 -26.61 14.93 -13.09
C ASP A 69 -25.34 14.11 -12.79
N ARG A 70 -24.17 14.68 -13.06
CA ARG A 70 -22.88 14.08 -12.70
C ARG A 70 -22.69 14.00 -11.19
N ARG A 71 -23.03 15.05 -10.46
CA ARG A 71 -23.01 15.06 -8.98
C ARG A 71 -23.89 13.94 -8.42
N LYS A 72 -25.11 13.79 -8.94
CA LYS A 72 -26.01 12.70 -8.55
C LYS A 72 -25.40 11.33 -8.86
N ALA A 73 -24.85 11.15 -10.07
CA ALA A 73 -24.22 9.90 -10.48
C ALA A 73 -22.98 9.54 -9.64
N LEU A 74 -22.19 10.53 -9.21
CA LEU A 74 -21.05 10.36 -8.31
C LEU A 74 -21.50 9.89 -6.92
N ASN A 75 -22.52 10.55 -6.35
CA ASN A 75 -23.08 10.15 -5.05
C ASN A 75 -23.64 8.71 -5.09
N GLU A 76 -24.42 8.36 -6.11
CA GLU A 76 -24.93 7.00 -6.28
C GLU A 76 -23.80 5.96 -6.43
N HIS A 77 -22.72 6.33 -7.14
CA HIS A 77 -21.54 5.47 -7.28
C HIS A 77 -20.78 5.31 -5.97
N ALA A 78 -20.66 6.38 -5.18
CA ALA A 78 -20.02 6.35 -3.87
C ALA A 78 -20.76 5.38 -2.93
N VAL A 79 -22.09 5.53 -2.78
CA VAL A 79 -22.94 4.65 -1.96
C VAL A 79 -22.78 3.18 -2.39
N LYS A 80 -22.82 2.90 -3.70
CA LYS A 80 -22.62 1.54 -4.22
C LYS A 80 -21.22 0.99 -3.96
N SER A 81 -20.21 1.85 -3.87
CA SER A 81 -18.83 1.45 -3.65
C SER A 81 -18.52 1.13 -2.18
N GLU A 82 -19.36 1.58 -1.24
CA GLU A 82 -19.19 1.33 0.20
C GLU A 82 -19.57 -0.09 0.62
N TYR A 83 -20.36 -0.82 -0.20
CA TYR A 83 -20.69 -2.20 0.12
C TYR A 83 -19.43 -3.06 0.23
N ARG A 84 -19.36 -3.90 1.27
CA ARG A 84 -18.21 -4.77 1.58
C ARG A 84 -17.67 -5.50 0.34
N GLY A 85 -18.54 -6.16 -0.42
CA GLY A 85 -18.12 -6.91 -1.61
C GLY A 85 -17.51 -6.01 -2.72
N LYS A 86 -17.83 -4.72 -2.75
CA LYS A 86 -17.25 -3.78 -3.72
C LYS A 86 -15.89 -3.25 -3.26
N ILE A 87 -15.74 -3.03 -1.95
CA ILE A 87 -14.44 -2.77 -1.32
C ILE A 87 -13.48 -3.95 -1.57
N GLU A 88 -13.93 -5.17 -1.30
CA GLU A 88 -13.12 -6.38 -1.54
C GLU A 88 -12.78 -6.56 -3.03
N ALA A 89 -13.72 -6.31 -3.94
CA ALA A 89 -13.47 -6.36 -5.38
C ALA A 89 -12.42 -5.33 -5.83
N MET A 90 -12.51 -4.09 -5.35
CA MET A 90 -11.53 -3.04 -5.62
C MET A 90 -10.12 -3.44 -5.14
N ILE A 91 -10.01 -3.91 -3.89
CA ILE A 91 -8.74 -4.37 -3.32
C ILE A 91 -8.18 -5.53 -4.15
N SER A 92 -9.03 -6.52 -4.48
CA SER A 92 -8.61 -7.67 -5.28
C SER A 92 -8.06 -7.27 -6.65
N LEU A 93 -8.73 -6.36 -7.35
CA LEU A 93 -8.30 -5.86 -8.67
C LEU A 93 -7.00 -5.04 -8.58
N ALA A 94 -6.76 -4.33 -7.48
CA ALA A 94 -5.54 -3.54 -7.31
C ALA A 94 -4.27 -4.41 -7.19
N ARG A 95 -4.38 -5.70 -6.80
CA ARG A 95 -3.23 -6.60 -6.59
C ARG A 95 -2.29 -6.67 -7.80
N SER A 96 -2.85 -6.76 -9.00
CA SER A 96 -2.07 -6.86 -10.25
C SER A 96 -1.47 -5.53 -10.70
N MET A 97 -1.92 -4.41 -10.13
CA MET A 97 -1.44 -3.06 -10.47
C MET A 97 -0.21 -2.66 -9.63
N VAL A 98 -0.03 -3.27 -8.46
CA VAL A 98 1.07 -2.99 -7.53
C VAL A 98 1.80 -4.27 -7.06
N PRO A 99 2.22 -5.16 -7.98
CA PRO A 99 2.86 -6.41 -7.60
C PRO A 99 4.27 -6.16 -7.03
N ILE A 100 4.69 -7.04 -6.12
CA ILE A 100 6.08 -7.16 -5.68
C ILE A 100 6.44 -8.64 -5.51
N VAL A 101 7.70 -8.98 -5.75
CA VAL A 101 8.25 -10.30 -5.48
C VAL A 101 9.13 -10.24 -4.23
N PRO A 102 9.30 -11.34 -3.46
CA PRO A 102 10.09 -11.34 -2.23
C PRO A 102 11.50 -10.76 -2.40
N GLU A 103 12.15 -11.03 -3.52
CA GLU A 103 13.51 -10.58 -3.84
C GLU A 103 13.62 -9.06 -4.00
N LYS A 104 12.49 -8.34 -4.07
CA LYS A 104 12.43 -6.89 -4.18
C LYS A 104 12.37 -6.18 -2.82
N PHE A 105 12.08 -6.88 -1.71
CA PHE A 105 12.06 -6.27 -0.38
C PHE A 105 13.46 -6.01 0.20
N ASP A 106 14.45 -6.85 -0.14
CA ASP A 106 15.81 -6.85 0.45
C ASP A 106 16.92 -6.54 -0.57
N GLN A 107 16.69 -5.65 -1.55
CA GLN A 107 17.66 -5.49 -2.66
C GLN A 107 19.00 -4.88 -2.26
N ASP A 108 19.09 -4.08 -1.21
CA ASP A 108 20.39 -3.66 -0.69
C ASP A 108 20.86 -4.56 0.46
N LYS A 109 21.26 -5.80 0.12
CA LYS A 109 21.96 -6.73 1.03
C LYS A 109 23.23 -6.16 1.68
N MET A 110 23.75 -5.07 1.11
CA MET A 110 24.97 -4.41 1.55
C MET A 110 24.69 -3.11 2.29
N ILE A 111 23.43 -2.83 2.60
CA ILE A 111 23.03 -1.65 3.35
C ILE A 111 22.26 -2.09 4.59
N PHE A 112 22.86 -1.87 5.75
CA PHE A 112 22.29 -2.19 7.04
C PHE A 112 21.79 -0.92 7.72
N ASN A 113 20.48 -0.75 7.79
CA ASN A 113 19.90 0.42 8.44
C ASN A 113 19.99 0.29 9.97
N CYS A 114 20.72 1.22 10.58
CA CYS A 114 20.90 1.37 12.02
C CYS A 114 20.04 2.53 12.54
N LYS A 115 19.76 2.56 13.84
CA LYS A 115 19.02 3.67 14.47
C LYS A 115 19.66 5.06 14.24
N ASN A 116 20.96 5.10 13.97
CA ASN A 116 21.76 6.31 13.82
C ASN A 116 22.24 6.56 12.37
N GLY A 117 21.77 5.81 11.38
CA GLY A 117 22.21 5.98 10.00
C GLY A 117 22.12 4.71 9.16
N ILE A 118 22.65 4.79 7.96
CA ILE A 118 22.66 3.70 7.00
C ILE A 118 24.10 3.18 6.90
N MET A 119 24.36 1.97 7.38
CA MET A 119 25.70 1.36 7.30
C MET A 119 25.87 0.66 5.95
N ASP A 120 26.81 1.15 5.14
CA ASP A 120 27.25 0.43 3.95
C ASP A 120 28.22 -0.69 4.38
N LEU A 121 27.78 -1.94 4.27
CA LEU A 121 28.53 -3.14 4.63
C LEU A 121 29.70 -3.43 3.67
N LYS A 122 29.76 -2.81 2.48
CA LYS A 122 30.93 -2.92 1.59
C LYS A 122 32.07 -2.02 2.05
N THR A 123 31.75 -0.83 2.51
CA THR A 123 32.76 0.20 2.85
C THR A 123 32.98 0.35 4.36
N GLY A 124 32.06 -0.16 5.18
CA GLY A 124 32.07 0.01 6.64
C GLY A 124 31.71 1.44 7.08
N GLN A 125 31.19 2.29 6.18
CA GLN A 125 30.87 3.67 6.47
C GLN A 125 29.41 3.83 6.90
N LEU A 126 29.20 4.66 7.92
CA LEU A 126 27.87 5.08 8.37
C LEU A 126 27.45 6.34 7.60
N LEU A 127 26.52 6.19 6.66
CA LEU A 127 25.92 7.27 5.91
C LEU A 127 24.78 7.91 6.70
N THR A 128 24.66 9.23 6.60
CA THR A 128 23.51 9.96 7.16
C THR A 128 22.24 9.58 6.39
N HIS A 129 21.09 9.54 7.10
CA HIS A 129 19.80 9.28 6.47
C HIS A 129 19.45 10.39 5.48
N ASP A 130 19.87 10.25 4.23
CA ASP A 130 19.50 11.18 3.19
C ASP A 130 18.10 10.82 2.67
N ARG A 131 17.22 11.82 2.57
CA ARG A 131 15.78 11.66 2.29
C ARG A 131 15.47 11.00 0.94
N LEU A 132 16.45 10.81 0.06
CA LEU A 132 16.28 10.37 -1.32
C LEU A 132 16.77 8.93 -1.61
N ASN A 133 17.43 8.25 -0.66
CA ASN A 133 18.02 6.92 -0.88
C ASN A 133 17.68 5.93 0.26
N GLN A 134 16.42 5.87 0.68
CA GLN A 134 16.01 5.00 1.80
C GLN A 134 15.78 3.56 1.33
N GLN A 135 16.79 2.71 1.49
CA GLN A 135 16.62 1.26 1.61
C GLN A 135 16.94 0.78 3.05
N THR A 136 16.18 -0.24 3.50
CA THR A 136 16.39 -1.21 4.62
C THR A 136 16.01 -0.75 6.06
N PRO A 137 15.92 -1.57 7.15
CA PRO A 137 16.54 -2.87 7.45
C PRO A 137 15.58 -4.08 7.45
N GLY A 138 15.90 -5.09 6.64
CA GLY A 138 15.45 -6.47 6.79
C GLY A 138 16.35 -7.20 7.78
N ASN A 139 16.03 -7.11 9.07
CA ASN A 139 16.51 -8.08 10.06
C ASN A 139 15.36 -8.42 11.02
N GLN A 140 14.39 -9.16 10.49
CA GLN A 140 13.65 -10.15 11.26
C GLN A 140 13.81 -11.47 10.52
N ILE A 141 14.88 -12.18 10.89
CA ILE A 141 14.89 -13.63 10.84
C ILE A 141 13.52 -14.08 11.34
N TYR A 142 12.82 -14.87 10.53
CA TYR A 142 11.67 -15.64 10.98
C TYR A 142 12.15 -16.63 12.05
N LEU A 143 12.29 -16.17 13.29
CA LEU A 143 12.07 -17.01 14.44
C LEU A 143 10.58 -16.93 14.71
N LEU A 144 9.85 -17.89 14.12
CA LEU A 144 8.66 -18.42 14.76
C LEU A 144 9.10 -18.82 16.17
N SER A 145 8.87 -17.94 17.14
CA SER A 145 8.90 -18.28 18.56
C SER A 145 7.69 -19.18 18.83
N PHE A 146 7.82 -20.45 18.46
CA PHE A 146 7.23 -21.51 19.24
C PHE A 146 8.02 -21.56 20.53
N SER A 147 7.34 -21.22 21.63
CA SER A 147 7.82 -21.48 22.98
C SER A 147 8.15 -22.97 23.09
N PHE A 148 9.41 -23.29 23.37
CA PHE A 148 9.76 -24.45 24.16
C PHE A 148 10.64 -23.95 25.29
N GLU A 149 10.08 -24.05 26.50
CA GLU A 149 10.82 -23.97 27.75
C GLU A 149 11.91 -25.05 27.75
N LEU A 150 13.14 -24.64 28.06
CA LEU A 150 14.00 -25.22 29.10
C LEU A 150 14.93 -24.11 29.61
#